data_AF-A0A2E0Z9J0-F1
#
_entry.id   AF-A0A2E0Z9J0-F1
#
_cell.length_a   1.000
_cell.length_b   1.000
_cell.length_c   1.000
_cell.angle_alpha   90.00
_cell.angle_beta   90.00
_cell.angle_gamma   90.00
#
_symmetry.space_group_name_H-M   'P 1'
#
loop_
_entity.id
_entity.type
_entity.pdbx_description
1 polymer ?
#
loop_
_entity_poly.entity_id
_entity_poly.type
_entity_poly.pdbx_seq_one_letter_code
_entity_poly.pdbx_strand_id
1 'polypeptide(L)'
;MSVPHRMQDGEGFYIGFTFYGGYDITCSGQPITVYGHVIEGLEMYNNITYDTGSEGIQVGSTPVGADIHDNVVRLYGQRPFADYQDNGIQIGAGTGGLLYNNWIEEGPGNGLIMMGQGDNVIFNNVIVNAGSHGVFCDERGDPMGTGYQYINNTIINPGLDGIRIYADLMELNHIKNNIIVNPGSGQHVVKLNNNVPLETANNLFAATLAEVNFVDAANGDYHLQTNSLAVDAGLDASVFGVFADKDGVARPFGSSYDIGAYEFLPTLCLSGSPGDGAIRLSWVIDSALPDTATWQIEYTGPAGDQPSPITGLDKGMSSYTLTGLTNYTQYTVTLKAMVADTAVYTDTITAMPTNIFVYLPTIQKSN
;
A
#
# COMPACT_ATOMS: atom_id res chain seq x y z
N MET A 1 10.48 17.77 4.65
CA MET A 1 9.27 18.60 4.68
C MET A 1 8.92 18.89 3.24
N SER A 2 8.13 18.01 2.61
CA SER A 2 7.60 18.22 1.26
C SER A 2 6.47 19.25 1.35
N VAL A 3 6.50 20.25 0.48
CA VAL A 3 5.43 21.26 0.37
C VAL A 3 4.36 20.68 -0.55
N PRO A 4 3.09 20.56 -0.14
CA PRO A 4 2.03 20.08 -1.02
C PRO A 4 1.89 21.01 -2.22
N HIS A 5 1.85 20.44 -3.43
CA HIS A 5 1.53 21.22 -4.62
C HIS A 5 0.01 21.40 -4.69
N ARG A 6 -0.44 22.65 -4.52
CA ARG A 6 -1.85 23.05 -4.61
C ARG A 6 -2.05 23.92 -5.84
N MET A 7 -2.90 23.48 -6.77
CA MET A 7 -3.19 24.21 -8.00
C MET A 7 -4.70 24.44 -8.13
N GLN A 8 -5.12 25.71 -8.23
CA GLN A 8 -6.55 26.03 -8.20
C GLN A 8 -7.29 25.58 -9.45
N ASP A 9 -6.71 25.73 -10.64
CA ASP A 9 -7.42 25.54 -11.92
C ASP A 9 -6.71 24.59 -12.90
N GLY A 10 -5.79 23.75 -12.42
CA GLY A 10 -4.99 22.88 -13.27
C GLY A 10 -4.51 21.61 -12.57
N GLU A 11 -3.74 20.83 -13.32
CA GLU A 11 -3.17 19.56 -12.88
C GLU A 11 -2.06 19.78 -11.85
N GLY A 12 -1.92 18.90 -10.86
CA GLY A 12 -0.82 19.01 -9.88
C GLY A 12 0.55 18.86 -10.53
N PHE A 13 0.68 17.93 -11.48
CA PHE A 13 1.81 17.83 -12.38
C PHE A 13 1.30 17.46 -13.77
N TYR A 14 1.80 18.18 -14.78
CA TYR A 14 1.69 17.79 -16.18
C TYR A 14 3.11 17.51 -16.70
N ILE A 15 3.41 16.26 -17.06
CA ILE A 15 4.72 15.86 -17.58
C ILE A 15 4.56 15.26 -18.99
N GLY A 16 5.33 15.81 -19.94
CA GLY A 16 5.39 15.34 -21.32
C GLY A 16 4.39 16.02 -22.25
N PHE A 17 3.66 15.24 -23.06
CA PHE A 17 2.74 15.76 -24.08
C PHE A 17 1.59 14.78 -24.36
N THR A 18 0.34 15.25 -24.37
CA THR A 18 -0.87 14.42 -24.57
C THR A 18 -0.91 13.76 -25.96
N PHE A 19 -0.47 14.46 -27.00
CA PHE A 19 -0.62 14.01 -28.38
C PHE A 19 0.63 13.29 -28.88
N TYR A 20 0.93 12.11 -28.30
CA TYR A 20 2.09 11.31 -28.67
C TYR A 20 2.12 10.97 -30.18
N GLY A 21 0.97 10.62 -30.76
CA GLY A 21 0.83 10.33 -32.19
C GLY A 21 0.91 11.56 -33.11
N GLY A 22 1.10 12.76 -32.56
CA GLY A 22 1.14 14.03 -33.28
C GLY A 22 -0.11 14.89 -33.09
N TYR A 23 0.07 16.20 -33.23
CA TYR A 23 -0.98 17.22 -33.12
C TYR A 23 -1.02 18.05 -34.41
N ASP A 24 -2.19 18.14 -35.03
CA ASP A 24 -2.35 18.91 -36.26
C ASP A 24 -2.46 20.41 -35.96
N ILE A 25 -1.58 21.20 -36.57
CA ILE A 25 -1.61 22.66 -36.52
C ILE A 25 -1.71 23.23 -37.93
N THR A 26 -2.21 24.47 -38.05
CA THR A 26 -2.17 25.20 -39.31
C THR A 26 -0.96 26.11 -39.36
N CYS A 27 -0.04 25.86 -40.30
CA CYS A 27 1.10 26.72 -40.57
C CYS A 27 0.95 27.35 -41.97
N SER A 28 0.86 28.69 -42.02
CA SER A 28 0.68 29.43 -43.28
C SER A 28 -0.51 28.95 -44.14
N GLY A 29 -1.61 28.56 -43.48
CA GLY A 29 -2.81 28.05 -44.15
C GLY A 29 -2.74 26.60 -44.63
N GLN A 30 -1.67 25.86 -44.32
CA GLN A 30 -1.56 24.42 -44.58
C GLN A 30 -1.58 23.62 -43.27
N PRO A 31 -2.33 22.51 -43.20
CA PRO A 31 -2.26 21.61 -42.06
C PRO A 31 -0.90 20.90 -42.06
N ILE A 32 -0.24 20.88 -40.90
CA ILE A 32 0.95 20.08 -40.64
C ILE A 32 0.76 19.36 -39.31
N THR A 33 1.24 18.12 -39.23
CA THR A 33 1.31 17.38 -37.96
C THR A 33 2.64 17.69 -37.28
N VAL A 34 2.60 18.14 -36.03
CA VAL A 34 3.78 18.33 -35.18
C VAL A 34 3.79 17.29 -34.07
N TYR A 35 5.00 16.92 -33.64
CA TYR A 35 5.18 15.92 -32.59
C TYR A 35 5.78 16.58 -31.36
N GLY A 36 5.31 16.15 -30.18
CA GLY A 36 5.93 16.52 -28.90
C GLY A 36 7.31 15.90 -28.74
N HIS A 37 8.07 16.38 -27.77
CA HIS A 37 9.26 15.68 -27.31
C HIS A 37 8.86 14.44 -26.51
N VAL A 38 9.72 13.42 -26.53
CA VAL A 38 9.60 12.25 -25.65
C VAL A 38 10.50 12.42 -24.44
N ILE A 39 10.15 11.77 -23.33
CA ILE A 39 10.97 11.69 -22.11
C ILE A 39 11.31 10.22 -21.87
N GLU A 40 12.60 9.89 -21.83
CA GLU A 40 13.09 8.54 -21.54
C GLU A 40 13.67 8.51 -20.12
N GLY A 41 13.37 7.44 -19.37
CA GLY A 41 13.86 7.26 -18.00
C GLY A 41 13.25 8.27 -17.01
N LEU A 42 11.96 8.58 -17.14
CA LEU A 42 11.27 9.45 -16.20
C LEU A 42 11.16 8.76 -14.84
N GLU A 43 11.68 9.39 -13.79
CA GLU A 43 11.48 8.96 -12.40
C GLU A 43 10.67 10.05 -11.66
N MET A 44 9.49 9.70 -11.14
CA MET A 44 8.61 10.63 -10.42
C MET A 44 8.14 10.01 -9.11
N TYR A 45 8.70 10.51 -8.00
CA TYR A 45 8.43 9.92 -6.70
C TYR A 45 8.45 10.88 -5.52
N ASN A 46 7.83 10.44 -4.41
CA ASN A 46 7.74 11.19 -3.15
C ASN A 46 7.11 12.59 -3.29
N ASN A 47 6.27 12.78 -4.31
CA ASN A 47 5.51 14.02 -4.48
C ASN A 47 4.20 13.97 -3.70
N ILE A 48 3.72 15.15 -3.28
CA ILE A 48 2.40 15.30 -2.67
C ILE A 48 1.62 16.33 -3.48
N THR A 49 0.51 15.92 -4.09
CA THR A 49 -0.47 16.82 -4.69
C THR A 49 -1.74 16.83 -3.86
N TYR A 50 -2.32 18.02 -3.71
CA TYR A 50 -3.48 18.24 -2.84
C TYR A 50 -4.37 19.35 -3.38
N ASP A 51 -5.70 19.11 -3.45
CA ASP A 51 -6.69 20.10 -3.90
C ASP A 51 -6.33 20.68 -5.28
N THR A 52 -6.09 19.78 -6.24
CA THR A 52 -5.82 20.14 -7.64
C THR A 52 -7.12 20.45 -8.38
N GLY A 53 -7.08 21.40 -9.32
CA GLY A 53 -8.22 21.73 -10.16
C GLY A 53 -8.57 20.57 -11.08
N SER A 54 -7.55 20.01 -11.74
CA SER A 54 -7.66 18.86 -12.64
C SER A 54 -6.88 17.66 -12.10
N GLU A 55 -6.18 16.90 -12.94
CA GLU A 55 -5.44 15.71 -12.55
C GLU A 55 -4.55 15.95 -11.33
N GLY A 56 -4.43 14.97 -10.45
CA GLY A 56 -3.39 15.02 -9.43
C GLY A 56 -2.01 14.99 -10.09
N ILE A 57 -1.79 14.01 -10.96
CA ILE A 57 -0.58 13.83 -11.77
C ILE A 57 -1.00 13.37 -13.17
N GLN A 58 -0.39 13.93 -14.20
CA GLN A 58 -0.50 13.48 -15.57
C GLN A 58 0.90 13.28 -16.17
N VAL A 59 1.10 12.12 -16.78
CA VAL A 59 2.33 11.78 -17.49
C VAL A 59 1.97 11.25 -18.87
N GLY A 60 2.57 11.77 -19.93
CA GLY A 60 2.41 11.26 -21.29
C GLY A 60 3.69 11.36 -22.11
N SER A 61 3.77 10.69 -23.26
CA SER A 61 4.96 10.71 -24.14
C SER A 61 6.25 10.28 -23.43
N THR A 62 6.18 9.26 -22.57
CA THR A 62 7.35 8.65 -21.90
C THR A 62 7.51 7.17 -22.28
N PRO A 63 7.94 6.87 -23.53
CA PRO A 63 7.82 5.54 -24.11
C PRO A 63 8.81 4.51 -23.55
N VAL A 64 9.81 4.95 -22.79
CA VAL A 64 10.86 4.07 -22.25
C VAL A 64 11.11 4.41 -20.79
N GLY A 65 10.87 3.44 -19.91
CA GLY A 65 11.34 3.46 -18.53
C GLY A 65 10.73 4.57 -17.68
N ALA A 66 9.41 4.81 -17.78
CA ALA A 66 8.73 5.60 -16.75
C ALA A 66 8.68 4.80 -15.44
N ASP A 67 8.98 5.47 -14.34
CA ASP A 67 8.98 4.94 -12.99
C ASP A 67 8.29 5.95 -12.06
N ILE A 68 7.02 5.71 -11.74
CA ILE A 68 6.15 6.66 -11.04
C ILE A 68 5.71 6.00 -9.73
N HIS A 69 6.31 6.41 -8.61
CA HIS A 69 6.11 5.70 -7.36
C HIS A 69 6.10 6.55 -6.09
N ASP A 70 5.55 6.02 -5.00
CA ASP A 70 5.54 6.68 -3.69
C ASP A 70 4.96 8.11 -3.69
N ASN A 71 4.12 8.45 -4.68
CA ASN A 71 3.43 9.73 -4.70
C ASN A 71 2.15 9.66 -3.87
N VAL A 72 1.77 10.80 -3.30
CA VAL A 72 0.53 10.97 -2.56
C VAL A 72 -0.33 11.99 -3.29
N VAL A 73 -1.48 11.55 -3.80
CA VAL A 73 -2.45 12.37 -4.53
C VAL A 73 -3.73 12.44 -3.72
N ARG A 74 -4.16 13.64 -3.36
CA ARG A 74 -5.36 13.86 -2.54
C ARG A 74 -6.24 14.98 -3.08
N LEU A 75 -7.56 14.84 -2.94
CA LEU A 75 -8.51 15.87 -3.37
C LEU A 75 -8.22 16.34 -4.80
N TYR A 76 -8.06 15.39 -5.72
CA TYR A 76 -7.78 15.71 -7.11
C TYR A 76 -9.06 16.14 -7.84
N GLY A 77 -8.93 16.83 -8.98
CA GLY A 77 -10.06 17.09 -9.89
C GLY A 77 -11.16 18.01 -9.35
N GLN A 78 -10.87 18.91 -8.42
CA GLN A 78 -11.91 19.67 -7.71
C GLN A 78 -12.62 20.70 -8.59
N ARG A 79 -11.94 21.18 -9.64
CA ARG A 79 -12.35 22.30 -10.50
C ARG A 79 -11.80 22.06 -11.91
N PRO A 80 -12.24 21.00 -12.60
CA PRO A 80 -11.57 20.56 -13.81
C PRO A 80 -11.81 21.56 -14.95
N PHE A 81 -10.79 21.82 -15.76
CA PHE A 81 -10.92 22.75 -16.88
C PHE A 81 -11.74 22.17 -18.06
N ALA A 82 -11.98 20.86 -18.07
CA ALA A 82 -12.82 20.16 -19.03
C ALA A 82 -13.40 18.88 -18.41
N ASP A 83 -14.43 18.33 -19.03
CA ASP A 83 -15.01 17.05 -18.60
C ASP A 83 -13.94 15.94 -18.60
N TYR A 84 -13.98 15.08 -17.58
CA TYR A 84 -13.06 13.95 -17.39
C TYR A 84 -11.59 14.34 -17.17
N GLN A 85 -11.30 15.62 -16.91
CA GLN A 85 -9.96 16.11 -16.54
C GLN A 85 -9.85 16.26 -15.02
N ASP A 86 -10.15 15.17 -14.31
CA ASP A 86 -10.39 15.14 -12.87
C ASP A 86 -9.90 13.84 -12.20
N ASN A 87 -8.84 13.25 -12.73
CA ASN A 87 -8.31 11.94 -12.30
C ASN A 87 -7.19 12.05 -11.25
N GLY A 88 -6.94 10.99 -10.48
CA GLY A 88 -5.86 10.96 -9.49
C GLY A 88 -4.50 10.96 -10.17
N ILE A 89 -4.16 9.85 -10.83
CA ILE A 89 -2.99 9.77 -11.72
C ILE A 89 -3.45 9.33 -13.10
N GLN A 90 -3.06 10.11 -14.10
CA GLN A 90 -3.25 9.83 -15.52
C GLN A 90 -1.94 9.41 -16.16
N ILE A 91 -1.93 8.20 -16.70
CA ILE A 91 -0.91 7.73 -17.62
C ILE A 91 -1.47 7.89 -19.03
N GLY A 92 -0.88 8.78 -19.80
CA GLY A 92 -1.30 9.21 -21.14
C GLY A 92 -0.54 8.49 -22.25
N ALA A 93 -0.98 8.74 -23.49
CA ALA A 93 -0.52 8.00 -24.66
C ALA A 93 1.01 8.06 -24.81
N GLY A 94 1.59 6.96 -25.29
CA GLY A 94 3.04 6.85 -25.46
C GLY A 94 3.82 6.72 -24.14
N THR A 95 3.16 6.32 -23.05
CA THR A 95 3.82 6.05 -21.77
C THR A 95 3.74 4.57 -21.40
N GLY A 96 4.91 3.97 -21.18
CA GLY A 96 5.12 2.61 -20.68
C GLY A 96 5.97 2.62 -19.41
N GLY A 97 5.94 1.53 -18.63
CA GLY A 97 6.78 1.38 -17.43
C GLY A 97 6.01 1.13 -16.12
N LEU A 98 6.63 1.50 -15.00
CA LEU A 98 6.18 1.13 -13.65
C LEU A 98 5.35 2.25 -13.02
N LEU A 99 4.25 1.87 -12.36
CA LEU A 99 3.41 2.76 -11.55
C LEU A 99 3.10 2.06 -10.23
N TYR A 100 3.79 2.39 -9.14
CA TYR A 100 3.68 1.61 -7.92
C TYR A 100 3.78 2.36 -6.60
N ASN A 101 3.31 1.75 -5.52
CA ASN A 101 3.34 2.33 -4.17
C ASN A 101 2.68 3.73 -4.08
N ASN A 102 1.87 4.17 -5.05
CA ASN A 102 1.21 5.47 -4.95
C ASN A 102 0.00 5.38 -4.01
N TRP A 103 -0.25 6.45 -3.27
CA TRP A 103 -1.45 6.66 -2.48
C TRP A 103 -2.34 7.68 -3.18
N ILE A 104 -3.54 7.27 -3.59
CA ILE A 104 -4.47 8.11 -4.35
C ILE A 104 -5.79 8.11 -3.62
N GLU A 105 -6.23 9.27 -3.18
CA GLU A 105 -7.34 9.38 -2.24
C GLU A 105 -8.23 10.56 -2.58
N GLU A 106 -9.52 10.28 -2.70
CA GLU A 106 -10.60 11.27 -2.78
C GLU A 106 -10.49 12.24 -3.97
N GLY A 107 -11.39 12.08 -4.94
CA GLY A 107 -11.56 13.01 -6.05
C GLY A 107 -12.75 12.58 -6.90
N PRO A 108 -13.34 13.46 -7.74
CA PRO A 108 -14.59 13.15 -8.43
C PRO A 108 -14.42 12.19 -9.62
N GLY A 109 -13.23 12.14 -10.23
CA GLY A 109 -12.92 11.27 -11.36
C GLY A 109 -12.35 9.91 -10.96
N ASN A 110 -11.58 9.30 -11.87
CA ASN A 110 -10.96 8.00 -11.62
C ASN A 110 -9.77 8.11 -10.68
N GLY A 111 -9.51 7.07 -9.89
CA GLY A 111 -8.28 7.02 -9.07
C GLY A 111 -7.05 6.94 -9.97
N LEU A 112 -7.03 5.92 -10.83
CA LEU A 112 -6.09 5.82 -11.94
C LEU A 112 -6.82 5.85 -13.28
N ILE A 113 -6.23 6.54 -14.25
CA ILE A 113 -6.60 6.38 -15.65
C ILE A 113 -5.37 5.95 -16.46
N MET A 114 -5.49 4.78 -17.08
CA MET A 114 -4.44 4.14 -17.86
C MET A 114 -4.79 4.25 -19.34
N MET A 115 -4.14 5.19 -20.02
CA MET A 115 -4.26 5.44 -21.45
C MET A 115 -2.89 5.36 -22.08
N GLY A 116 -2.46 4.21 -22.54
CA GLY A 116 -1.08 4.06 -23.00
C GLY A 116 -0.83 2.87 -23.87
N GLN A 117 0.47 2.59 -24.04
CA GLN A 117 0.95 1.53 -24.90
C GLN A 117 0.65 0.14 -24.33
N GLY A 118 0.32 0.00 -23.05
CA GLY A 118 -0.09 -1.28 -22.47
C GLY A 118 1.07 -2.19 -22.09
N ASP A 119 2.25 -1.66 -21.85
CA ASP A 119 3.41 -2.34 -21.27
C ASP A 119 3.65 -1.90 -19.81
N ASN A 120 2.59 -1.46 -19.13
CA ASN A 120 2.68 -0.95 -17.77
C ASN A 120 2.56 -2.06 -16.71
N VAL A 121 3.37 -1.96 -15.65
CA VAL A 121 3.19 -2.73 -14.42
C VAL A 121 2.73 -1.81 -13.30
N ILE A 122 1.49 -2.03 -12.85
CA ILE A 122 0.77 -1.21 -11.90
C ILE A 122 0.60 -2.00 -10.61
N PHE A 123 1.37 -1.68 -9.57
CA PHE A 123 1.39 -2.52 -8.38
C PHE A 123 1.50 -1.80 -7.04
N ASN A 124 1.03 -2.43 -5.97
CA ASN A 124 1.07 -1.87 -4.60
C ASN A 124 0.45 -0.47 -4.45
N ASN A 125 -0.34 0.00 -5.41
CA ASN A 125 -1.02 1.28 -5.28
C ASN A 125 -2.21 1.13 -4.34
N VAL A 126 -2.47 2.15 -3.53
CA VAL A 126 -3.64 2.23 -2.67
C VAL A 126 -4.53 3.35 -3.21
N ILE A 127 -5.73 2.98 -3.63
CA ILE A 127 -6.71 3.87 -4.26
C ILE A 127 -7.95 3.90 -3.39
N VAL A 128 -8.33 5.08 -2.89
CA VAL A 128 -9.36 5.24 -1.86
C VAL A 128 -10.37 6.29 -2.29
N ASN A 129 -11.66 5.94 -2.26
CA ASN A 129 -12.78 6.87 -2.48
C ASN A 129 -12.66 7.65 -3.81
N ALA A 130 -12.25 6.99 -4.89
CA ALA A 130 -12.35 7.57 -6.23
C ALA A 130 -13.83 7.78 -6.57
N GLY A 131 -14.22 8.95 -7.07
CA GLY A 131 -15.62 9.30 -7.36
C GLY A 131 -16.19 8.53 -8.56
N SER A 132 -15.32 8.10 -9.47
CA SER A 132 -15.65 7.23 -10.60
C SER A 132 -15.08 5.82 -10.40
N HIS A 133 -14.25 5.31 -11.31
CA HIS A 133 -13.61 4.01 -11.20
C HIS A 133 -12.37 4.07 -10.32
N GLY A 134 -12.07 2.98 -9.62
CA GLY A 134 -10.76 2.85 -8.95
C GLY A 134 -9.65 2.93 -10.00
N VAL A 135 -9.80 2.14 -11.06
CA VAL A 135 -8.98 2.21 -12.27
C VAL A 135 -9.88 2.21 -13.50
N PHE A 136 -9.68 3.18 -14.38
CA PHE A 136 -10.20 3.14 -15.75
C PHE A 136 -9.03 2.92 -16.72
N CYS A 137 -9.13 1.91 -17.56
CA CYS A 137 -8.13 1.60 -18.58
C CYS A 137 -8.77 1.70 -19.95
N ASP A 138 -8.12 2.46 -20.83
CA ASP A 138 -8.53 2.71 -22.20
C ASP A 138 -7.27 2.67 -23.07
N GLU A 139 -7.01 1.53 -23.72
CA GLU A 139 -5.78 1.35 -24.49
C GLU A 139 -5.69 2.37 -25.63
N ARG A 140 -4.53 3.02 -25.78
CA ARG A 140 -4.33 4.05 -26.81
C ARG A 140 -2.89 4.05 -27.30
N GLY A 141 -2.70 3.94 -28.62
CA GLY A 141 -1.41 4.16 -29.26
C GLY A 141 -1.06 3.17 -30.36
N ASP A 142 0.15 3.35 -30.90
CA ASP A 142 0.87 2.45 -31.81
C ASP A 142 2.38 2.73 -31.60
N PRO A 143 3.23 1.72 -31.32
CA PRO A 143 2.91 0.30 -31.12
C PRO A 143 2.19 0.00 -29.81
N MET A 144 1.49 -1.14 -29.79
CA MET A 144 0.91 -1.73 -28.58
C MET A 144 1.92 -2.65 -27.89
N GLY A 145 1.86 -2.66 -26.57
CA GLY A 145 2.61 -3.50 -25.65
C GLY A 145 1.93 -4.84 -25.43
N THR A 146 2.40 -5.58 -24.43
CA THR A 146 1.98 -6.97 -24.18
C THR A 146 0.70 -7.08 -23.34
N GLY A 147 0.34 -6.03 -22.59
CA GLY A 147 -0.88 -5.92 -21.79
C GLY A 147 -0.64 -5.33 -20.41
N TYR A 148 -1.67 -4.68 -19.86
CA TYR A 148 -1.60 -4.03 -18.57
C TYR A 148 -1.54 -5.05 -17.43
N GLN A 149 -0.62 -4.83 -16.49
CA GLN A 149 -0.39 -5.71 -15.33
C GLN A 149 -0.84 -5.02 -14.04
N TYR A 150 -2.06 -5.30 -13.56
CA TYR A 150 -2.58 -4.78 -12.28
C TYR A 150 -2.34 -5.81 -11.18
N ILE A 151 -1.30 -5.61 -10.38
CA ILE A 151 -0.79 -6.60 -9.43
C ILE A 151 -0.79 -6.04 -8.01
N ASN A 152 -1.31 -6.75 -7.01
CA ASN A 152 -1.15 -6.33 -5.62
C ASN A 152 -1.62 -4.90 -5.29
N ASN A 153 -2.60 -4.33 -6.01
CA ASN A 153 -3.19 -3.04 -5.66
C ASN A 153 -4.31 -3.21 -4.62
N THR A 154 -4.58 -2.15 -3.85
CA THR A 154 -5.71 -2.08 -2.91
C THR A 154 -6.63 -0.95 -3.32
N ILE A 155 -7.85 -1.29 -3.73
CA ILE A 155 -8.86 -0.36 -4.26
C ILE A 155 -10.07 -0.37 -3.34
N ILE A 156 -10.37 0.77 -2.75
CA ILE A 156 -11.35 0.92 -1.68
C ILE A 156 -12.42 1.94 -2.08
N ASN A 157 -13.68 1.52 -2.02
CA ASN A 157 -14.86 2.37 -2.21
C ASN A 157 -14.83 3.24 -3.48
N PRO A 158 -14.46 2.74 -4.67
CA PRO A 158 -14.66 3.52 -5.88
C PRO A 158 -16.15 3.74 -6.11
N GLY A 159 -16.55 4.92 -6.58
CA GLY A 159 -17.95 5.31 -6.78
C GLY A 159 -18.65 4.49 -7.86
N LEU A 160 -17.89 3.94 -8.81
CA LEU A 160 -18.37 3.03 -9.86
C LEU A 160 -17.69 1.66 -9.74
N ASP A 161 -16.98 1.23 -10.78
CA ASP A 161 -16.33 -0.09 -10.82
C ASP A 161 -14.96 -0.07 -10.12
N GLY A 162 -14.52 -1.23 -9.63
CA GLY A 162 -13.15 -1.42 -9.14
C GLY A 162 -12.11 -1.14 -10.23
N ILE A 163 -12.08 -2.02 -11.23
CA ILE A 163 -11.26 -1.87 -12.44
C ILE A 163 -12.17 -2.01 -13.66
N ARG A 164 -12.24 -0.97 -14.49
CA ARG A 164 -12.88 -1.02 -15.81
C ARG A 164 -11.79 -1.05 -16.89
N ILE A 165 -11.76 -2.11 -17.68
CA ILE A 165 -10.68 -2.40 -18.62
C ILE A 165 -11.15 -2.50 -20.07
N TYR A 166 -10.78 -1.50 -20.85
CA TYR A 166 -11.00 -1.41 -22.29
C TYR A 166 -9.66 -1.62 -23.01
N ALA A 167 -9.22 -2.88 -23.03
CA ALA A 167 -7.93 -3.29 -23.58
C ALA A 167 -8.06 -4.59 -24.41
N ASP A 168 -8.79 -4.55 -25.52
CA ASP A 168 -9.04 -5.70 -26.41
C ASP A 168 -8.07 -5.83 -27.60
N LEU A 169 -7.10 -4.93 -27.73
CA LEU A 169 -6.05 -4.95 -28.75
C LEU A 169 -4.70 -5.51 -28.24
N MET A 170 -4.50 -5.60 -26.92
CA MET A 170 -3.29 -6.18 -26.29
C MET A 170 -3.25 -7.71 -26.36
N GLU A 171 -2.06 -8.31 -26.19
CA GLU A 171 -1.92 -9.77 -26.15
C GLU A 171 -2.59 -10.39 -24.93
N LEU A 172 -2.27 -9.90 -23.72
CA LEU A 172 -2.84 -10.41 -22.47
C LEU A 172 -2.70 -9.42 -21.30
N ASN A 173 -3.84 -9.00 -20.76
CA ASN A 173 -3.87 -8.22 -19.52
C ASN A 173 -3.91 -9.16 -18.30
N HIS A 174 -3.45 -8.68 -17.15
CA HIS A 174 -3.57 -9.42 -15.89
C HIS A 174 -4.10 -8.55 -14.76
N ILE A 175 -5.04 -9.09 -13.99
CA ILE A 175 -5.51 -8.53 -12.72
C ILE A 175 -5.30 -9.60 -11.66
N LYS A 176 -4.23 -9.49 -10.88
CA LYS A 176 -3.78 -10.54 -9.96
C LYS A 176 -3.46 -9.97 -8.57
N ASN A 177 -3.76 -10.73 -7.51
CA ASN A 177 -3.46 -10.34 -6.12
C ASN A 177 -4.02 -8.98 -5.68
N ASN A 178 -5.05 -8.42 -6.32
CA ASN A 178 -5.60 -7.12 -5.89
C ASN A 178 -6.66 -7.32 -4.80
N ILE A 179 -6.74 -6.38 -3.86
CA ILE A 179 -7.91 -6.21 -3.01
C ILE A 179 -8.81 -5.16 -3.66
N ILE A 180 -10.09 -5.48 -3.89
CA ILE A 180 -11.09 -4.52 -4.36
C ILE A 180 -12.30 -4.60 -3.44
N VAL A 181 -12.64 -3.49 -2.79
CA VAL A 181 -13.68 -3.43 -1.76
C VAL A 181 -14.75 -2.42 -2.12
N ASN A 182 -16.01 -2.86 -2.02
CA ASN A 182 -17.19 -2.00 -2.07
C ASN A 182 -17.24 -1.04 -3.28
N PRO A 183 -17.10 -1.53 -4.53
CA PRO A 183 -17.34 -0.69 -5.70
C PRO A 183 -18.81 -0.24 -5.73
N GLY A 184 -19.07 1.04 -5.98
CA GLY A 184 -20.41 1.63 -5.95
C GLY A 184 -21.34 1.10 -7.05
N SER A 185 -20.80 0.57 -8.15
CA SER A 185 -21.58 -0.18 -9.14
C SER A 185 -21.88 -1.63 -8.74
N GLY A 186 -21.23 -2.12 -7.68
CA GLY A 186 -21.21 -3.53 -7.28
C GLY A 186 -20.32 -4.42 -8.16
N GLN A 187 -19.57 -3.86 -9.12
CA GLN A 187 -18.68 -4.62 -10.03
C GLN A 187 -17.20 -4.39 -9.69
N HIS A 188 -16.49 -5.47 -9.34
CA HIS A 188 -15.06 -5.40 -9.05
C HIS A 188 -14.20 -5.28 -10.30
N VAL A 189 -14.55 -5.98 -11.38
CA VAL A 189 -13.86 -5.93 -12.68
C VAL A 189 -14.88 -5.90 -13.81
N VAL A 190 -14.78 -4.92 -14.71
CA VAL A 190 -15.66 -4.75 -15.88
C VAL A 190 -14.81 -4.67 -17.15
N LYS A 191 -15.08 -5.54 -18.12
CA LYS A 191 -14.44 -5.53 -19.44
C LYS A 191 -15.23 -4.68 -20.42
N LEU A 192 -14.57 -4.13 -21.45
CA LEU A 192 -15.25 -3.50 -22.59
C LEU A 192 -16.22 -4.49 -23.27
N ASN A 193 -15.72 -5.69 -23.55
CA ASN A 193 -16.43 -6.75 -24.24
C ASN A 193 -15.76 -8.11 -23.92
N ASN A 194 -16.30 -9.21 -24.48
CA ASN A 194 -15.78 -10.56 -24.24
C ASN A 194 -14.43 -10.85 -24.91
N ASN A 195 -13.97 -10.00 -25.82
CA ASN A 195 -12.71 -10.17 -26.53
C ASN A 195 -11.50 -9.65 -25.75
N VAL A 196 -11.70 -8.83 -24.69
CA VAL A 196 -10.62 -8.34 -23.82
C VAL A 196 -9.84 -9.54 -23.25
N PRO A 197 -8.59 -9.80 -23.71
CA PRO A 197 -7.76 -10.89 -23.20
C PRO A 197 -7.32 -10.52 -21.79
N LEU A 198 -7.81 -11.29 -20.81
CA LEU A 198 -7.58 -10.99 -19.40
C LEU A 198 -7.49 -12.28 -18.59
N GLU A 199 -6.40 -12.41 -17.85
CA GLU A 199 -6.27 -13.36 -16.77
C GLU A 199 -6.55 -12.70 -15.41
N THR A 200 -7.40 -13.33 -14.63
CA THR A 200 -7.65 -12.95 -13.23
C THR A 200 -7.29 -14.10 -12.30
N ALA A 201 -6.51 -13.84 -11.25
CA ALA A 201 -6.17 -14.85 -10.24
C ALA A 201 -5.92 -14.21 -8.88
N ASN A 202 -6.30 -14.92 -7.80
CA ASN A 202 -6.00 -14.55 -6.41
C ASN A 202 -6.35 -13.10 -6.02
N ASN A 203 -7.38 -12.51 -6.63
CA ASN A 203 -7.90 -11.22 -6.16
C ASN A 203 -8.88 -11.45 -5.00
N LEU A 204 -8.85 -10.57 -4.01
CA LEU A 204 -9.83 -10.53 -2.93
C LEU A 204 -10.89 -9.47 -3.26
N PHE A 205 -12.10 -9.94 -3.55
CA PHE A 205 -13.25 -9.09 -3.80
C PHE A 205 -14.16 -9.11 -2.58
N ALA A 206 -14.36 -7.95 -1.97
CA ALA A 206 -15.17 -7.80 -0.76
C ALA A 206 -16.28 -6.78 -0.98
N ALA A 207 -17.42 -6.98 -0.31
CA ALA A 207 -18.52 -6.03 -0.30
C ALA A 207 -18.33 -4.95 0.77
N THR A 208 -17.58 -5.25 1.84
CA THR A 208 -17.36 -4.34 2.97
C THR A 208 -15.90 -4.37 3.45
N LEU A 209 -15.46 -3.28 4.09
CA LEU A 209 -14.12 -3.21 4.70
C LEU A 209 -13.91 -4.26 5.79
N ALA A 210 -14.98 -4.62 6.51
CA ALA A 210 -14.93 -5.61 7.59
C ALA A 210 -14.61 -7.03 7.07
N GLU A 211 -15.00 -7.38 5.85
CA GLU A 211 -14.68 -8.69 5.25
C GLU A 211 -13.18 -8.85 4.97
N VAL A 212 -12.45 -7.75 4.81
CA VAL A 212 -11.00 -7.79 4.58
C VAL A 212 -10.20 -7.83 5.89
N ASN A 213 -10.77 -7.38 7.02
CA ASN A 213 -10.06 -7.27 8.32
C ASN A 213 -8.78 -6.42 8.23
N PHE A 214 -8.94 -5.15 7.87
CA PHE A 214 -7.86 -4.15 7.98
C PHE A 214 -7.63 -3.73 9.44
N VAL A 215 -6.42 -3.24 9.75
CA VAL A 215 -6.04 -2.75 11.08
C VAL A 215 -6.94 -1.59 11.52
N ASP A 216 -7.05 -0.54 10.70
CA ASP A 216 -7.88 0.63 10.98
C ASP A 216 -8.28 1.39 9.70
N ALA A 217 -9.11 0.74 8.88
CA ALA A 217 -9.57 1.32 7.61
C ALA A 217 -10.33 2.64 7.76
N ALA A 218 -10.88 2.95 8.95
CA ALA A 218 -11.57 4.21 9.20
C ALA A 218 -10.60 5.41 9.25
N ASN A 219 -9.34 5.15 9.60
CA ASN A 219 -8.27 6.15 9.64
C ASN A 219 -7.24 5.98 8.50
N GLY A 220 -7.57 5.19 7.48
CA GLY A 220 -6.70 4.95 6.33
C GLY A 220 -5.57 3.95 6.58
N ASP A 221 -5.65 3.14 7.65
CA ASP A 221 -4.70 2.04 7.86
C ASP A 221 -5.25 0.75 7.23
N TYR A 222 -4.79 0.48 6.02
CA TYR A 222 -5.15 -0.70 5.23
C TYR A 222 -4.15 -1.85 5.37
N HIS A 223 -3.30 -1.85 6.40
CA HIS A 223 -2.58 -3.05 6.78
C HIS A 223 -3.55 -4.16 7.17
N LEU A 224 -3.13 -5.40 6.96
CA LEU A 224 -3.94 -6.58 7.25
C LEU A 224 -3.88 -6.93 8.74
N GLN A 225 -4.97 -7.46 9.28
CA GLN A 225 -4.95 -8.16 10.56
C GLN A 225 -4.73 -9.67 10.33
N THR A 226 -4.32 -10.40 11.37
CA THR A 226 -3.99 -11.83 11.29
C THR A 226 -5.09 -12.74 10.71
N ASN A 227 -6.35 -12.31 10.76
CA ASN A 227 -7.49 -13.09 10.27
C ASN A 227 -8.02 -12.58 8.92
N SER A 228 -7.26 -11.72 8.24
CA SER A 228 -7.60 -11.30 6.89
C SER A 228 -7.51 -12.46 5.91
N LEU A 229 -8.47 -12.55 5.00
CA LEU A 229 -8.46 -13.50 3.89
C LEU A 229 -7.34 -13.20 2.86
N ALA A 230 -6.68 -12.04 2.99
CA ALA A 230 -5.58 -11.65 2.12
C ALA A 230 -4.23 -12.25 2.56
N VAL A 231 -4.09 -12.68 3.82
CA VAL A 231 -2.84 -13.22 4.37
C VAL A 231 -2.52 -14.57 3.76
N ASP A 232 -1.30 -14.73 3.23
CA ASP A 232 -0.74 -15.90 2.58
C ASP A 232 -1.62 -16.47 1.44
N ALA A 233 -2.47 -15.63 0.84
CA ALA A 233 -3.49 -16.06 -0.13
C ALA A 233 -3.17 -15.66 -1.58
N GLY A 234 -2.11 -14.87 -1.79
CA GLY A 234 -1.66 -14.41 -3.09
C GLY A 234 -0.85 -15.45 -3.86
N LEU A 235 -0.72 -15.23 -5.17
CA LEU A 235 0.22 -15.95 -6.04
C LEU A 235 1.60 -15.29 -6.00
N ASP A 236 2.64 -16.05 -6.33
CA ASP A 236 3.99 -15.51 -6.54
C ASP A 236 4.00 -14.51 -7.71
N ALA A 237 4.13 -13.23 -7.38
CA ALA A 237 4.10 -12.12 -8.33
C ALA A 237 5.51 -11.68 -8.79
N SER A 238 6.56 -12.43 -8.45
CA SER A 238 7.94 -12.10 -8.84
C SER A 238 8.15 -12.02 -10.36
N VAL A 239 7.36 -12.76 -11.14
CA VAL A 239 7.37 -12.69 -12.62
C VAL A 239 6.96 -11.31 -13.15
N PHE A 240 6.20 -10.53 -12.37
CA PHE A 240 5.82 -9.15 -12.68
C PHE A 240 6.78 -8.12 -12.06
N GLY A 241 7.86 -8.56 -11.40
CA GLY A 241 8.82 -7.68 -10.74
C GLY A 241 8.40 -7.16 -9.36
N VAL A 242 7.35 -7.73 -8.76
CA VAL A 242 6.84 -7.31 -7.44
C VAL A 242 7.58 -8.05 -6.34
N PHE A 243 8.68 -7.50 -5.84
CA PHE A 243 9.54 -8.15 -4.82
C PHE A 243 9.35 -7.61 -3.40
N ALA A 244 8.65 -6.49 -3.25
CA ALA A 244 8.36 -5.88 -1.97
C ALA A 244 6.92 -5.34 -1.97
N ASP A 245 6.36 -5.13 -0.78
CA ASP A 245 5.08 -4.44 -0.59
C ASP A 245 5.25 -2.91 -0.58
N LYS A 246 4.17 -2.19 -0.30
CA LYS A 246 4.16 -0.73 -0.25
C LYS A 246 5.04 -0.14 0.86
N ASP A 247 5.26 -0.87 1.94
CA ASP A 247 6.10 -0.45 3.08
C ASP A 247 7.57 -0.88 2.92
N GLY A 248 7.89 -1.54 1.80
CA GLY A 248 9.23 -2.05 1.50
C GLY A 248 9.54 -3.39 2.17
N VAL A 249 8.53 -4.08 2.70
CA VAL A 249 8.64 -5.45 3.22
C VAL A 249 8.86 -6.40 2.05
N ALA A 250 9.87 -7.26 2.14
CA ALA A 250 10.16 -8.24 1.11
C ALA A 250 9.00 -9.25 0.97
N ARG A 251 8.66 -9.61 -0.28
CA ARG A 251 7.62 -10.59 -0.59
C ARG A 251 8.20 -11.93 -1.05
N PRO A 252 7.60 -13.06 -0.64
CA PRO A 252 6.60 -13.16 0.43
C PRO A 252 7.27 -12.98 1.81
N PHE A 253 6.57 -12.36 2.76
CA PHE A 253 7.00 -12.37 4.16
C PHE A 253 6.55 -13.66 4.85
N GLY A 254 5.31 -14.08 4.59
CA GLY A 254 4.72 -15.30 5.11
C GLY A 254 5.03 -16.53 4.26
N SER A 255 4.10 -17.48 4.24
CA SER A 255 4.18 -18.69 3.42
C SER A 255 3.87 -18.45 1.94
N SER A 256 3.16 -17.37 1.61
CA SER A 256 2.93 -16.90 0.24
C SER A 256 2.88 -15.37 0.21
N TYR A 257 2.68 -14.79 -0.97
CA TYR A 257 2.40 -13.37 -1.09
C TYR A 257 1.07 -13.07 -0.41
N ASP A 258 0.96 -11.90 0.21
CA ASP A 258 -0.34 -11.38 0.62
C ASP A 258 -1.05 -10.69 -0.54
N ILE A 259 -2.38 -10.82 -0.60
CA ILE A 259 -3.20 -10.09 -1.57
C ILE A 259 -3.26 -8.62 -1.14
N GLY A 260 -3.15 -7.69 -2.10
CA GLY A 260 -3.19 -6.25 -1.85
C GLY A 260 -1.81 -5.65 -1.68
N ALA A 261 -1.78 -4.38 -1.25
CA ALA A 261 -0.61 -3.52 -1.32
C ALA A 261 0.39 -3.77 -0.18
N TYR A 262 -0.03 -4.45 0.89
CA TYR A 262 0.73 -4.66 2.11
C TYR A 262 0.91 -6.16 2.38
N GLU A 263 2.06 -6.53 2.93
CA GLU A 263 2.25 -7.80 3.63
C GLU A 263 1.80 -7.64 5.08
N PHE A 264 1.20 -8.68 5.62
CA PHE A 264 0.89 -8.82 7.02
C PHE A 264 2.20 -9.07 7.78
N LEU A 265 2.57 -8.07 8.57
CA LEU A 265 3.61 -8.21 9.58
C LEU A 265 2.94 -8.47 10.91
N PRO A 266 3.16 -9.64 11.52
CA PRO A 266 2.66 -9.84 12.86
C PRO A 266 3.32 -8.89 13.86
N THR A 267 2.50 -8.34 14.72
CA THR A 267 2.91 -7.44 15.78
C THR A 267 3.08 -8.22 17.07
N LEU A 268 4.28 -8.14 17.64
CA LEU A 268 4.53 -8.45 19.04
C LEU A 268 4.47 -7.15 19.83
N CYS A 269 3.57 -7.07 20.83
CA CYS A 269 3.49 -5.95 21.75
C CYS A 269 3.86 -6.40 23.15
N LEU A 270 5.02 -5.95 23.63
CA LEU A 270 5.49 -6.08 24.99
C LEU A 270 5.01 -4.89 25.84
N SER A 271 4.57 -5.19 27.05
CA SER A 271 4.22 -4.20 28.07
C SER A 271 4.93 -4.54 29.38
N GLY A 272 5.27 -3.52 30.16
CA GLY A 272 5.92 -3.68 31.45
C GLY A 272 5.31 -2.76 32.48
N SER A 273 4.84 -3.32 33.59
CA SER A 273 4.45 -2.56 34.77
C SER A 273 5.57 -2.63 35.81
N PRO A 274 6.01 -1.50 36.37
CA PRO A 274 7.07 -1.50 37.37
C PRO A 274 6.58 -2.14 38.66
N GLY A 275 7.50 -2.63 39.49
CA GLY A 275 7.26 -3.11 40.84
C GLY A 275 8.47 -2.92 41.75
N ASP A 276 8.28 -3.17 43.04
CA ASP A 276 9.38 -3.03 44.02
C ASP A 276 10.44 -4.08 43.73
N GLY A 277 11.58 -3.63 43.19
CA GLY A 277 12.66 -4.47 42.71
C GLY A 277 12.27 -5.40 41.56
N ALA A 278 11.23 -5.05 40.79
CA ALA A 278 10.69 -5.91 39.75
C ALA A 278 10.13 -5.15 38.54
N ILE A 279 10.03 -5.83 37.39
CA ILE A 279 9.22 -5.41 36.25
C ILE A 279 8.34 -6.59 35.86
N ARG A 280 7.02 -6.39 35.90
CA ARG A 280 6.03 -7.39 35.48
C ARG A 280 5.74 -7.17 34.00
N LEU A 281 6.24 -8.08 33.18
CA LEU A 281 6.07 -8.08 31.74
C LEU A 281 4.81 -8.85 31.37
N SER A 282 4.12 -8.34 30.37
CA SER A 282 3.04 -9.03 29.66
C SER A 282 3.17 -8.73 28.18
N TRP A 283 2.77 -9.66 27.33
CA TRP A 283 2.81 -9.43 25.89
C TRP A 283 1.62 -10.05 25.18
N VAL A 284 1.31 -9.49 24.02
CA VAL A 284 0.35 -9.99 23.06
C VAL A 284 1.07 -10.15 21.73
N ILE A 285 0.78 -11.23 21.02
CA ILE A 285 1.17 -11.43 19.63
C ILE A 285 -0.10 -11.67 18.85
N ASP A 286 -0.22 -11.04 17.69
CA ASP A 286 -1.37 -11.19 16.81
C ASP A 286 -1.23 -12.36 15.83
N SER A 287 -0.09 -13.05 15.74
CA SER A 287 0.08 -14.25 14.92
C SER A 287 0.19 -15.55 15.71
N ALA A 288 -0.10 -16.66 15.02
CA ALA A 288 0.22 -17.99 15.49
C ALA A 288 1.73 -18.25 15.36
N LEU A 289 2.37 -18.60 16.47
CA LEU A 289 3.76 -19.05 16.47
C LEU A 289 3.86 -20.55 16.12
N PRO A 290 4.90 -20.98 15.38
CA PRO A 290 5.20 -22.40 15.20
C PRO A 290 5.29 -23.15 16.54
N ASP A 291 4.99 -24.45 16.54
CA ASP A 291 5.10 -25.28 17.75
C ASP A 291 6.51 -25.34 18.33
N THR A 292 7.53 -25.07 17.52
CA THR A 292 8.94 -25.01 17.92
C THR A 292 9.39 -23.66 18.49
N ALA A 293 8.50 -22.66 18.49
CA ALA A 293 8.86 -21.32 18.97
C ALA A 293 9.11 -21.31 20.49
N THR A 294 10.00 -20.42 20.93
CA THR A 294 10.20 -20.11 22.35
C THR A 294 10.32 -18.60 22.55
N TRP A 295 10.01 -18.11 23.75
CA TRP A 295 10.28 -16.71 24.09
C TRP A 295 11.70 -16.54 24.64
N GLN A 296 12.32 -15.41 24.31
CA GLN A 296 13.57 -14.95 24.88
C GLN A 296 13.42 -13.51 25.38
N ILE A 297 13.89 -13.24 26.59
CA ILE A 297 13.88 -11.89 27.19
C ILE A 297 15.32 -11.43 27.36
N GLU A 298 15.66 -10.31 26.73
CA GLU A 298 16.89 -9.56 26.97
C GLU A 298 16.56 -8.31 27.77
N TYR A 299 17.44 -7.95 28.70
CA TYR A 299 17.40 -6.63 29.30
C TYR A 299 18.80 -6.03 29.46
N THR A 300 18.86 -4.70 29.40
CA THR A 300 20.04 -3.90 29.73
C THR A 300 19.74 -3.00 30.94
N GLY A 301 20.67 -2.96 31.89
CA GLY A 301 20.54 -2.29 33.19
C GLY A 301 21.45 -2.95 34.24
N PRO A 302 21.42 -2.53 35.51
CA PRO A 302 22.09 -3.26 36.59
C PRO A 302 21.60 -4.70 36.68
N ALA A 303 22.47 -5.64 37.04
CA ALA A 303 22.11 -7.05 37.15
C ALA A 303 20.92 -7.25 38.11
N GLY A 304 19.90 -7.96 37.62
CA GLY A 304 18.83 -8.51 38.43
C GLY A 304 19.12 -9.95 38.87
N ASP A 305 18.09 -10.63 39.39
CA ASP A 305 18.20 -12.04 39.77
C ASP A 305 18.34 -12.96 38.55
N GLN A 306 17.63 -12.64 37.47
CA GLN A 306 17.64 -13.43 36.24
C GLN A 306 18.78 -12.99 35.31
N PRO A 307 19.52 -13.93 34.70
CA PRO A 307 20.52 -13.61 33.70
C PRO A 307 19.86 -13.04 32.43
N SER A 308 20.55 -12.15 31.73
CA SER A 308 20.15 -11.64 30.41
C SER A 308 21.13 -12.21 29.36
N PRO A 309 20.66 -12.93 28.32
CA PRO A 309 19.26 -13.26 28.02
C PRO A 309 18.66 -14.39 28.89
N ILE A 310 17.35 -14.35 29.08
CA ILE A 310 16.52 -15.47 29.55
C ILE A 310 16.00 -16.20 28.30
N THR A 311 16.34 -17.48 28.12
CA THR A 311 16.03 -18.24 26.89
C THR A 311 15.12 -19.44 27.17
N GLY A 312 14.49 -19.97 26.11
CA GLY A 312 13.72 -21.22 26.18
C GLY A 312 12.41 -21.12 26.96
N LEU A 313 11.84 -19.92 27.08
CA LEU A 313 10.53 -19.75 27.72
C LEU A 313 9.43 -20.35 26.84
N ASP A 314 8.46 -21.01 27.48
CA ASP A 314 7.38 -21.73 26.79
C ASP A 314 6.53 -20.79 25.92
N LYS A 315 6.22 -21.20 24.68
CA LYS A 315 5.46 -20.36 23.73
C LYS A 315 4.09 -19.92 24.25
N GLY A 316 3.47 -20.70 25.14
CA GLY A 316 2.18 -20.41 25.75
C GLY A 316 2.23 -19.34 26.84
N MET A 317 3.43 -18.88 27.23
CA MET A 317 3.57 -17.75 28.14
C MET A 317 3.17 -16.45 27.45
N SER A 318 2.44 -15.61 28.18
CA SER A 318 2.09 -14.23 27.82
C SER A 318 2.53 -13.22 28.88
N SER A 319 3.28 -13.68 29.88
CA SER A 319 3.80 -12.82 30.95
C SER A 319 5.04 -13.43 31.61
N TYR A 320 5.87 -12.56 32.18
CA TYR A 320 7.06 -12.91 32.95
C TYR A 320 7.38 -11.80 33.95
N THR A 321 7.92 -12.11 35.13
CA THR A 321 8.35 -11.08 36.09
C THR A 321 9.86 -11.11 36.26
N LEU A 322 10.52 -10.02 35.87
CA LEU A 322 11.93 -9.78 36.21
C LEU A 322 12.00 -9.32 37.67
N THR A 323 12.92 -9.88 38.47
CA THR A 323 13.09 -9.59 39.90
C THR A 323 14.55 -9.24 40.23
N GLY A 324 14.79 -8.80 41.47
CA GLY A 324 16.13 -8.39 41.93
C GLY A 324 16.62 -7.11 41.28
N LEU A 325 15.72 -6.33 40.67
CA LEU A 325 16.07 -5.11 39.96
C LEU A 325 16.29 -3.94 40.94
N THR A 326 17.08 -2.97 40.53
CA THR A 326 17.29 -1.75 41.33
C THR A 326 16.18 -0.74 41.07
N ASN A 327 15.40 -0.40 42.09
CA ASN A 327 14.39 0.66 42.00
C ASN A 327 15.00 1.98 41.51
N TYR A 328 14.20 2.75 40.77
CA TYR A 328 14.58 4.05 40.21
C TYR A 328 15.73 4.01 39.20
N THR A 329 16.10 2.82 38.73
CA THR A 329 17.02 2.65 37.61
C THR A 329 16.27 2.25 36.36
N GLN A 330 16.62 2.84 35.23
CA GLN A 330 16.02 2.51 33.94
C GLN A 330 16.56 1.16 33.42
N TYR A 331 15.65 0.35 32.90
CA TYR A 331 15.93 -0.91 32.21
C TYR A 331 15.31 -0.85 30.82
N THR A 332 16.09 -1.26 29.80
CA THR A 332 15.54 -1.54 28.47
C THR A 332 15.34 -3.03 28.37
N VAL A 333 14.12 -3.47 28.07
CA VAL A 333 13.73 -4.88 28.00
C VAL A 333 13.25 -5.18 26.59
N THR A 334 13.85 -6.19 25.96
CA THR A 334 13.50 -6.69 24.63
C THR A 334 12.95 -8.10 24.76
N LEU A 335 11.74 -8.33 24.24
CA LEU A 335 11.14 -9.66 24.09
C LEU A 335 11.33 -10.12 22.65
N LYS A 336 11.72 -11.38 22.47
CA LYS A 336 11.90 -12.02 21.16
C LYS A 336 11.12 -13.32 21.08
N ALA A 337 10.38 -13.52 19.99
CA ALA A 337 9.92 -14.85 19.59
C ALA A 337 11.05 -15.52 18.80
N MET A 338 11.56 -16.65 19.28
CA MET A 338 12.68 -17.36 18.68
C MET A 338 12.20 -18.61 17.95
N VAL A 339 12.57 -18.77 16.67
CA VAL A 339 12.35 -19.98 15.87
C VAL A 339 13.68 -20.37 15.23
N ALA A 340 14.16 -21.59 15.50
CA ALA A 340 15.46 -22.08 15.02
C ALA A 340 16.60 -21.06 15.27
N ASP A 341 16.69 -20.56 16.51
CA ASP A 341 17.67 -19.56 16.97
C ASP A 341 17.62 -18.19 16.28
N THR A 342 16.61 -17.95 15.44
CA THR A 342 16.37 -16.66 14.79
C THR A 342 15.21 -15.96 15.47
N ALA A 343 15.38 -14.67 15.81
CA ALA A 343 14.29 -13.85 16.30
C ALA A 343 13.35 -13.52 15.13
N VAL A 344 12.13 -14.07 15.16
CA VAL A 344 11.10 -13.84 14.13
C VAL A 344 10.18 -12.67 14.47
N TYR A 345 10.03 -12.37 15.77
CA TYR A 345 9.38 -11.15 16.26
C TYR A 345 10.19 -10.55 17.39
N THR A 346 10.20 -9.23 17.50
CA THR A 346 10.86 -8.52 18.57
C THR A 346 10.05 -7.29 18.97
N ASP A 347 10.03 -6.99 20.27
CA ASP A 347 9.54 -5.70 20.77
C ASP A 347 10.37 -5.27 21.97
N THR A 348 10.53 -3.96 22.14
CA THR A 348 11.38 -3.37 23.17
C THR A 348 10.67 -2.25 23.91
N ILE A 349 10.68 -2.35 25.24
CA ILE A 349 10.18 -1.30 26.13
C ILE A 349 11.30 -0.75 26.98
N THR A 350 11.04 0.40 27.58
CA THR A 350 11.85 0.92 28.67
C THR A 350 10.99 1.05 29.91
N ALA A 351 11.47 0.53 31.03
CA ALA A 351 10.74 0.54 32.30
C ALA A 351 11.69 0.82 33.48
N MET A 352 11.14 1.34 34.57
CA MET A 352 11.90 1.69 35.77
C MET A 352 11.19 1.10 36.99
N PRO A 353 11.75 0.06 37.65
CA PRO A 353 11.17 -0.51 38.87
C PRO A 353 10.99 0.58 39.93
N THR A 354 9.94 0.45 40.75
CA THR A 354 9.69 1.39 41.83
C THR A 354 8.93 0.73 42.97
N ASN A 355 9.26 1.12 44.20
CA ASN A 355 8.49 0.78 45.38
C ASN A 355 7.36 1.78 45.67
N ILE A 356 7.15 2.78 44.80
CA ILE A 356 6.06 3.74 44.90
C ILE A 356 5.07 3.46 43.77
N PHE A 357 3.91 2.90 44.13
CA PHE A 357 2.80 2.74 43.19
C PHE A 357 1.73 3.78 43.42
N VAL A 358 1.35 4.47 42.36
CA VAL A 358 0.09 5.23 42.33
C VAL A 358 -0.89 4.42 41.48
N TYR A 359 -1.87 3.78 42.13
CA TYR A 359 -2.98 3.15 41.44
C TYR A 359 -4.08 4.18 41.24
N LEU A 360 -4.26 4.65 40.02
CA LEU A 360 -5.42 5.45 39.63
C LEU A 360 -6.45 4.49 39.00
N PRO A 361 -7.51 4.10 39.72
CA PRO A 361 -8.57 3.31 39.11
C PRO A 361 -9.25 4.17 38.03
N THR A 362 -9.08 3.79 36.78
CA THR A 362 -9.85 4.36 35.67
C THR A 362 -11.09 3.49 35.44
N ILE A 363 -12.28 4.08 35.56
CA ILE A 363 -13.52 3.45 35.11
C ILE A 363 -13.70 3.90 33.65
N GLN A 364 -13.37 3.03 32.70
CA GLN A 364 -13.78 3.25 31.31
C GLN A 364 -15.25 2.87 31.17
N LYS A 365 -16.06 3.83 30.74
CA LYS A 365 -17.43 3.57 30.30
C LYS A 365 -17.34 2.87 28.94
N SER A 366 -17.87 1.66 28.84
CA SER A 366 -18.06 0.99 27.55
C SER A 366 -18.93 1.89 26.66
N ASN A 367 -18.43 2.27 25.49
CA ASN A 367 -19.24 2.92 24.46
C ASN A 367 -19.98 1.88 23.62
#